data_AF-A0A2S6CKE9-F1
#
_entry.id   AF-A0A2S6CKE9-F1
#
_cell.length_a   1.000
_cell.length_b   1.000
_cell.length_c   1.000
_cell.angle_alpha   90.00
_cell.angle_beta   90.00
_cell.angle_gamma   90.00
#
_symmetry.space_group_name_H-M   'P 1'
#
loop_
_entity.id
_entity.type
_entity.pdbx_description
1 polymer ?
#
loop_
_entity_poly.entity_id
_entity_poly.type
_entity_poly.pdbx_seq_one_letter_code
_entity_poly.pdbx_strand_id
1 'polypeptide(L)'
;MARKKNRRDNRGKPRSDATNGTNSLELRNHLECLPQELYNYIYDLTFTADAKVRLYARKYEIKYLELDHLQKTFSERAVTINEPPPDLLHVNRHSRTKFASSYFGQESIFVIVGPARWDICFQRSHLQLIRVPRYMAISGCRFPYNNPPGSRFIFGYEASSEAYADRLVLASMDEIVELVKQYAGAME
;
A
#
# COMPACT_ATOMS: atom_id res chain seq x y z
N MET A 1 39.08 -24.47 24.60
CA MET A 1 38.44 -23.12 24.62
C MET A 1 36.93 -23.30 24.68
N ALA A 2 36.33 -23.11 25.86
CA ALA A 2 34.92 -23.42 26.13
C ALA A 2 34.00 -22.22 25.84
N ARG A 3 33.04 -22.41 24.93
CA ARG A 3 32.06 -21.39 24.51
C ARG A 3 30.93 -21.31 25.54
N LYS A 4 30.99 -20.32 26.45
CA LYS A 4 29.94 -20.01 27.44
C LYS A 4 28.64 -19.59 26.72
N LYS A 5 27.61 -20.43 26.82
CA LYS A 5 26.28 -20.20 26.23
C LYS A 5 25.42 -19.44 27.26
N ASN A 6 25.32 -18.12 27.09
CA ASN A 6 24.46 -17.26 27.92
C ASN A 6 22.98 -17.49 27.55
N ARG A 7 22.30 -18.35 28.31
CA ARG A 7 20.83 -18.42 28.36
C ARG A 7 20.34 -17.26 29.23
N ARG A 8 19.79 -16.21 28.61
CA ARG A 8 19.00 -15.19 29.32
C ARG A 8 17.58 -15.73 29.48
N ASP A 9 17.21 -16.04 30.73
CA ASP A 9 15.83 -16.28 31.13
C ASP A 9 15.05 -14.97 31.06
N ASN A 10 14.32 -14.76 29.97
CA ASN A 10 13.25 -13.77 29.90
C ASN A 10 12.04 -14.33 30.66
N ARG A 11 12.03 -14.21 31.99
CA ARG A 11 10.83 -14.48 32.78
C ARG A 11 9.79 -13.40 32.46
N GLY A 12 8.67 -13.87 31.91
CA GLY A 12 7.56 -13.07 31.43
C GLY A 12 7.08 -12.08 32.48
N LYS A 13 7.09 -10.81 32.10
CA LYS A 13 6.32 -9.76 32.77
C LYS A 13 4.83 -10.12 32.59
N PRO A 14 4.01 -10.15 33.65
CA PRO A 14 2.59 -10.43 33.52
C PRO A 14 1.96 -9.38 32.60
N ARG A 15 1.32 -9.84 31.53
CA ARG A 15 0.59 -8.99 30.60
C ARG A 15 -0.59 -8.38 31.34
N SER A 16 -0.56 -7.07 31.49
CA SER A 16 -1.70 -6.25 31.93
C SER A 16 -2.73 -6.16 30.80
N ASP A 17 -3.41 -7.26 30.50
CA ASP A 17 -4.37 -7.37 29.38
C ASP A 17 -5.84 -7.15 29.81
N ALA A 18 -6.11 -6.95 31.11
CA ALA A 18 -7.48 -6.99 31.63
C ALA A 18 -8.31 -5.69 31.47
N THR A 19 -7.70 -4.55 31.17
CA THR A 19 -8.41 -3.25 31.07
C THR A 19 -8.95 -2.92 29.68
N ASN A 20 -8.54 -3.65 28.63
CA ASN A 20 -8.94 -3.32 27.25
C ASN A 20 -10.31 -3.89 26.85
N GLY A 21 -10.78 -4.95 27.52
CA GLY A 21 -12.04 -5.61 27.18
C GLY A 21 -13.29 -4.74 27.43
N THR A 22 -13.34 -4.04 28.57
CA THR A 22 -14.42 -3.13 28.96
C THR A 22 -14.60 -1.98 27.96
N ASN A 23 -13.50 -1.41 27.48
CA ASN A 23 -13.54 -0.28 26.56
C ASN A 23 -14.16 -0.64 25.20
N SER A 24 -13.96 -1.87 24.72
CA SER A 24 -14.51 -2.31 23.43
C SER A 24 -16.04 -2.51 23.47
N LEU A 25 -16.56 -3.00 24.59
CA LEU A 25 -18.00 -3.19 24.81
C LEU A 25 -18.71 -1.84 24.99
N GLU A 26 -18.11 -0.92 25.75
CA GLU A 26 -18.64 0.43 25.91
C GLU A 26 -18.69 1.19 24.57
N LEU A 27 -17.62 1.12 23.77
CA LEU A 27 -17.59 1.71 22.43
C LEU A 27 -18.68 1.12 21.54
N ARG A 28 -18.87 -0.20 21.57
CA ARG A 28 -19.92 -0.88 20.80
C ARG A 28 -21.30 -0.38 21.20
N ASN A 29 -21.58 -0.29 22.50
CA ASN A 29 -22.86 0.22 23.02
C ASN A 29 -23.10 1.67 22.58
N HIS A 30 -22.06 2.51 22.61
CA HIS A 30 -22.17 3.89 22.12
C HIS A 30 -22.47 3.95 20.63
N LEU A 31 -21.80 3.13 19.80
CA LEU A 31 -22.04 3.07 18.36
C LEU A 31 -23.45 2.55 18.02
N GLU A 32 -23.95 1.55 18.75
CA GLU A 32 -25.29 0.98 18.54
C GLU A 32 -26.42 1.94 18.94
N CYS A 33 -26.16 2.89 19.84
CA CYS A 33 -27.11 3.92 20.25
C CYS A 33 -27.13 5.16 19.33
N LEU A 34 -26.26 5.24 18.32
CA LEU A 34 -26.26 6.37 17.40
C LEU A 34 -27.45 6.32 16.44
N PRO A 35 -27.98 7.49 16.03
CA PRO A 35 -28.80 7.58 14.83
C PRO A 35 -28.10 6.90 13.64
N GLN A 36 -28.86 6.16 12.84
CA GLN A 36 -28.31 5.36 11.73
C GLN A 36 -27.45 6.18 10.76
N GLU A 37 -27.82 7.44 10.53
CA GLU A 37 -27.07 8.39 9.68
C GLU A 37 -25.65 8.63 10.22
N LEU A 38 -25.51 8.86 11.53
CA LEU A 38 -24.22 9.06 12.18
C LEU A 38 -23.40 7.78 12.22
N TYR A 39 -24.05 6.64 12.48
CA TYR A 39 -23.39 5.34 12.39
C TYR A 39 -22.81 5.10 11.00
N ASN A 40 -23.61 5.31 9.95
CA ASN A 40 -23.20 5.16 8.56
C ASN A 40 -22.07 6.13 8.22
N TYR A 41 -22.15 7.38 8.65
CA TYR A 41 -21.09 8.36 8.43
C TYR A 41 -19.76 7.94 9.07
N ILE A 42 -19.77 7.50 10.33
CA ILE A 42 -18.56 6.99 11.02
C ILE A 42 -18.04 5.73 10.32
N TYR A 43 -18.93 4.82 9.93
CA TYR A 43 -18.59 3.60 9.22
C TYR A 43 -17.88 3.93 7.89
N ASP A 44 -18.41 4.90 7.15
CA ASP A 44 -17.87 5.35 5.88
C ASP A 44 -16.50 5.99 6.06
N LEU A 45 -16.33 6.86 7.05
CA LEU A 45 -15.03 7.45 7.39
C LEU A 45 -13.99 6.40 7.83
N THR A 46 -14.42 5.35 8.53
CA THR A 46 -13.51 4.34 9.09
C THR A 46 -13.07 3.33 8.04
N PHE A 47 -13.96 2.94 7.13
CA PHE A 47 -13.72 1.87 6.15
C PHE A 47 -13.56 2.38 4.72
N THR A 48 -13.37 3.69 4.55
CA THR A 48 -12.95 4.28 3.27
C THR A 48 -11.52 4.75 3.45
N ALA A 49 -10.60 4.20 2.66
CA ALA A 49 -9.23 4.66 2.65
C ALA A 49 -9.11 5.97 1.88
N ASP A 50 -8.25 6.87 2.36
CA ASP A 50 -7.86 8.04 1.59
C ASP A 50 -7.28 7.62 0.25
N ALA A 51 -7.77 8.28 -0.78
CA ALA A 51 -7.32 8.08 -2.12
C ALA A 51 -6.04 8.92 -2.33
N LYS A 52 -4.99 8.27 -2.84
CA LYS A 52 -3.63 8.84 -2.91
C LYS A 52 -2.73 8.10 -3.90
N VAL A 53 -1.63 8.74 -4.28
CA VAL A 53 -0.57 8.16 -5.09
C VAL A 53 0.43 7.43 -4.19
N ARG A 54 0.54 6.11 -4.32
CA ARG A 54 1.42 5.26 -3.52
C ARG A 54 2.60 4.81 -4.37
N LEU A 55 3.79 5.32 -4.02
CA LEU A 55 5.04 5.03 -4.71
C LEU A 55 5.78 3.88 -4.00
N TYR A 56 6.18 2.86 -4.76
CA TYR A 56 6.94 1.73 -4.24
C TYR A 56 8.27 1.64 -4.96
N ALA A 57 9.37 1.85 -4.22
CA ALA A 57 10.71 1.99 -4.75
C ALA A 57 11.76 1.49 -3.75
N ARG A 58 12.96 1.13 -4.22
CA ARG A 58 14.12 0.84 -3.35
C ARG A 58 14.75 2.14 -2.86
N LYS A 59 15.48 2.06 -1.75
CA LYS A 59 16.12 3.23 -1.12
C LYS A 59 17.02 4.02 -2.08
N TYR A 60 17.77 3.34 -2.95
CA TYR A 60 18.62 4.04 -3.92
C TYR A 60 17.80 4.71 -5.04
N GLU A 61 16.65 4.14 -5.41
CA GLU A 61 15.75 4.67 -6.45
C GLU A 61 15.04 5.92 -5.95
N ILE A 62 14.58 5.90 -4.69
CA ILE A 62 14.04 7.07 -3.99
C ILE A 62 15.04 8.22 -4.00
N LYS A 63 16.30 7.93 -3.68
CA LYS A 63 17.36 8.94 -3.69
C LYS A 63 17.69 9.42 -5.11
N TYR A 64 17.79 8.50 -6.06
CA TYR A 64 18.19 8.80 -7.44
C TYR A 64 17.14 9.62 -8.20
N LEU A 65 15.86 9.32 -7.98
CA LEU A 65 14.73 10.00 -8.61
C LEU A 65 14.16 11.13 -7.75
N GLU A 66 14.79 11.40 -6.61
CA GLU A 66 14.36 12.42 -5.64
C GLU A 66 12.88 12.26 -5.23
N LEU A 67 12.38 11.02 -5.08
CA LEU A 67 10.98 10.77 -4.71
C LEU A 67 10.63 11.38 -3.33
N ASP A 68 11.61 11.44 -2.43
CA ASP A 68 11.46 12.13 -1.14
C ASP A 68 11.13 13.62 -1.31
N HIS A 69 11.59 14.26 -2.40
CA HIS A 69 11.23 15.64 -2.68
C HIS A 69 9.75 15.75 -3.03
N LEU A 70 9.19 14.82 -3.81
CA LEU A 70 7.76 14.79 -4.11
C LEU A 70 6.92 14.66 -2.84
N GLN A 71 7.27 13.73 -1.94
CA GLN A 71 6.55 13.57 -0.67
C GLN A 71 6.70 14.79 0.26
N LYS A 72 7.75 15.61 0.12
CA LYS A 72 7.90 16.86 0.89
C LYS A 72 7.15 18.02 0.26
N THR A 73 7.11 18.07 -1.07
CA THR A 73 6.42 19.12 -1.83
C THR A 73 4.91 18.97 -1.74
N PHE A 74 4.43 17.73 -1.76
CA PHE A 74 3.01 17.40 -1.65
C PHE A 74 2.70 16.83 -0.26
N SER A 75 1.47 17.00 0.22
CA SER A 75 1.06 16.42 1.52
C SER A 75 1.23 14.90 1.54
N GLU A 76 1.55 14.32 2.70
CA GLU A 76 1.50 12.86 2.91
C GLU A 76 0.12 12.26 2.63
N ARG A 77 -0.93 13.10 2.63
CA ARG A 77 -2.28 12.71 2.19
C ARG A 77 -2.36 12.44 0.70
N ALA A 78 -1.56 13.13 -0.12
CA ALA A 78 -1.56 13.00 -1.58
C ALA A 78 -0.58 11.93 -2.08
N VAL A 79 0.59 11.82 -1.43
CA VAL A 79 1.66 10.92 -1.85
C VAL A 79 2.26 10.19 -0.66
N THR A 80 2.39 8.86 -0.78
CA THR A 80 3.16 8.05 0.18
C THR A 80 4.21 7.21 -0.52
N ILE A 81 5.31 6.94 0.19
CA ILE A 81 6.44 6.15 -0.31
C ILE A 81 6.60 4.90 0.55
N ASN A 82 6.56 3.73 -0.08
CA ASN A 82 6.73 2.42 0.55
C ASN A 82 5.81 2.17 1.75
N GLU A 83 4.61 2.77 1.76
CA GLU A 83 3.60 2.49 2.77
C GLU A 83 3.14 1.03 2.63
N PRO A 84 3.30 0.19 3.67
CA PRO A 84 2.88 -1.20 3.59
C PRO A 84 1.36 -1.26 3.39
N PRO A 85 0.86 -2.12 2.49
CA PRO A 85 -0.57 -2.31 2.35
C PRO A 85 -1.14 -2.85 3.67
N PRO A 86 -2.35 -2.41 4.05
CA PRO A 86 -2.99 -2.81 5.30
C PRO A 86 -3.35 -4.30 5.29
N ASP A 87 -3.34 -4.91 6.48
CA ASP A 87 -3.80 -6.28 6.64
C ASP A 87 -5.33 -6.35 6.57
N LEU A 88 -5.84 -6.82 5.44
CA LEU A 88 -7.28 -6.96 5.20
C LEU A 88 -7.96 -7.96 6.14
N LEU A 89 -7.20 -8.87 6.79
CA LEU A 89 -7.76 -9.88 7.68
C LEU A 89 -8.22 -9.32 9.02
N HIS A 90 -7.74 -8.13 9.40
CA HIS A 90 -8.15 -7.45 10.63
C HIS A 90 -9.53 -6.81 10.55
N VAL A 91 -10.12 -6.76 9.35
CA VAL A 91 -11.42 -6.17 9.08
C VAL A 91 -12.46 -7.27 8.86
N ASN A 92 -13.69 -7.05 9.36
CA ASN A 92 -14.81 -7.95 9.11
C ASN A 92 -15.06 -8.11 7.59
N ARG A 93 -15.73 -9.20 7.18
CA ARG A 93 -15.87 -9.55 5.76
C ARG A 93 -16.54 -8.46 4.92
N HIS A 94 -17.55 -7.77 5.46
CA HIS A 94 -18.31 -6.75 4.71
C HIS A 94 -17.52 -5.46 4.54
N SER A 95 -16.98 -4.94 5.65
CA SER A 95 -16.10 -3.77 5.68
C SER A 95 -14.82 -3.98 4.88
N ARG A 96 -14.32 -5.22 4.79
CA ARG A 96 -13.14 -5.56 3.98
C ARG A 96 -13.36 -5.26 2.51
N THR A 97 -14.53 -5.59 1.96
CA THR A 97 -14.83 -5.30 0.55
C THR A 97 -14.84 -3.80 0.30
N LYS A 98 -15.51 -3.03 1.17
CA LYS A 98 -15.56 -1.55 1.06
C LYS A 98 -14.16 -0.93 1.17
N PHE A 99 -13.42 -1.31 2.20
CA PHE A 99 -12.06 -0.80 2.42
C PHE A 99 -11.10 -1.21 1.30
N ALA A 100 -11.14 -2.47 0.84
CA ALA A 100 -10.32 -2.90 -0.29
C ALA A 100 -10.66 -2.14 -1.57
N SER A 101 -11.94 -1.86 -1.81
CA SER A 101 -12.37 -1.10 -2.99
C SER A 101 -11.94 0.36 -2.97
N SER A 102 -11.89 1.02 -1.81
CA SER A 102 -11.37 2.39 -1.70
C SER A 102 -9.84 2.43 -1.75
N TYR A 103 -9.17 1.51 -1.05
CA TYR A 103 -7.70 1.48 -0.99
C TYR A 103 -7.05 1.02 -2.30
N PHE A 104 -7.58 -0.03 -2.95
CA PHE A 104 -6.98 -0.61 -4.17
C PHE A 104 -7.74 -0.27 -5.45
N GLY A 105 -8.90 0.39 -5.34
CA GLY A 105 -9.75 0.72 -6.48
C GLY A 105 -9.29 1.95 -7.26
N GLN A 106 -10.24 2.58 -7.96
CA GLN A 106 -9.94 3.53 -9.04
C GLN A 106 -9.32 4.84 -8.56
N GLU A 107 -9.65 5.28 -7.36
CA GLU A 107 -9.20 6.57 -6.87
C GLU A 107 -7.75 6.51 -6.40
N SER A 108 -7.27 5.33 -6.00
CA SER A 108 -5.91 5.14 -5.53
C SER A 108 -4.96 4.72 -6.65
N ILE A 109 -3.85 5.44 -6.82
CA ILE A 109 -2.85 5.17 -7.86
C ILE A 109 -1.66 4.46 -7.24
N PHE A 110 -1.28 3.32 -7.81
CA PHE A 110 -0.11 2.55 -7.39
C PHE A 110 0.97 2.69 -8.44
N VAL A 111 2.14 3.18 -8.03
CA VAL A 111 3.30 3.33 -8.90
C VAL A 111 4.41 2.43 -8.38
N ILE A 112 4.82 1.46 -9.19
CA ILE A 112 5.94 0.57 -8.90
C ILE A 112 7.15 1.06 -9.68
N VAL A 113 8.23 1.34 -8.98
CA VAL A 113 9.49 1.83 -9.55
C VAL A 113 10.51 0.71 -9.54
N GLY A 114 11.07 0.43 -10.70
CA GLY A 114 12.14 -0.56 -10.85
C GLY A 114 11.66 -2.02 -10.86
N PRO A 115 12.56 -2.96 -11.20
CA PRO A 115 12.20 -4.31 -11.65
C PRO A 115 11.74 -5.32 -10.58
N ALA A 116 11.78 -5.02 -9.28
CA ALA A 116 11.80 -6.10 -8.28
C ALA A 116 11.30 -5.72 -6.88
N ARG A 117 10.06 -5.24 -6.73
CA ARG A 117 9.45 -5.03 -5.39
C ARG A 117 7.98 -5.38 -5.20
N TRP A 118 7.22 -5.91 -6.17
CA TRP A 118 5.83 -6.28 -5.83
C TRP A 118 5.79 -7.36 -4.75
N ASP A 119 6.75 -8.27 -4.74
CA ASP A 119 6.89 -9.36 -3.78
C ASP A 119 7.23 -8.87 -2.36
N ILE A 120 7.92 -7.74 -2.23
CA ILE A 120 8.35 -7.23 -0.91
C ILE A 120 7.23 -6.46 -0.21
N CYS A 121 6.36 -5.79 -0.97
CA CYS A 121 5.33 -4.93 -0.40
C CYS A 121 3.92 -5.53 -0.53
N PHE A 122 3.66 -6.40 -1.51
CA PHE A 122 2.32 -6.91 -1.77
C PHE A 122 2.24 -8.42 -1.68
N GLN A 123 1.19 -8.89 -1.00
CA GLN A 123 0.72 -10.25 -1.18
C GLN A 123 0.04 -10.39 -2.55
N ARG A 124 0.02 -11.60 -3.10
CA ARG A 124 -0.63 -11.90 -4.39
C ARG A 124 -2.10 -11.45 -4.44
N SER A 125 -2.81 -11.57 -3.32
CA SER A 125 -4.19 -11.10 -3.17
C SER A 125 -4.32 -9.59 -3.38
N HIS A 126 -3.35 -8.79 -2.93
CA HIS A 126 -3.38 -7.34 -3.12
C HIS A 126 -3.25 -6.96 -4.60
N LEU A 127 -2.37 -7.65 -5.34
CA LEU A 127 -2.15 -7.37 -6.76
C LEU A 127 -3.44 -7.58 -7.60
N GLN A 128 -4.26 -8.56 -7.23
CA GLN A 128 -5.55 -8.78 -7.92
C GLN A 128 -6.52 -7.60 -7.73
N LEU A 129 -6.46 -6.93 -6.57
CA LEU A 129 -7.33 -5.81 -6.22
C LEU A 129 -6.90 -4.50 -6.89
N ILE A 130 -5.59 -4.32 -7.16
CA ILE A 130 -5.07 -3.13 -7.85
C ILE A 130 -5.57 -3.12 -9.30
N ARG A 131 -6.42 -2.15 -9.64
CA ARG A 131 -7.08 -2.11 -10.95
C ARG A 131 -6.16 -1.69 -12.10
N VAL A 132 -5.36 -0.65 -11.91
CA VAL A 132 -4.46 -0.09 -12.95
C VAL A 132 -3.11 0.25 -12.32
N PRO A 133 -2.20 -0.73 -12.16
CA PRO A 133 -0.86 -0.45 -11.65
C PRO A 133 -0.05 0.33 -12.69
N ARG A 134 0.60 1.41 -12.25
CA ARG A 134 1.57 2.15 -13.03
C ARG A 134 2.97 1.60 -12.75
N TYR A 135 3.78 1.47 -13.78
CA TYR A 135 5.15 1.00 -13.66
C TYR A 135 6.12 1.99 -14.28
N MET A 136 7.11 2.41 -13.49
CA MET A 136 8.19 3.24 -13.96
C MET A 136 9.47 2.43 -14.10
N ALA A 137 9.93 2.31 -15.34
CA ALA A 137 11.24 1.78 -15.61
C ALA A 137 12.31 2.84 -15.32
N ILE A 138 13.37 2.45 -14.61
CA ILE A 138 14.50 3.34 -14.36
C ILE A 138 15.41 3.34 -15.59
N SER A 139 15.56 4.51 -16.21
CA SER A 139 16.48 4.71 -17.32
C SER A 139 17.89 4.30 -16.91
N GLY A 140 18.51 3.36 -17.64
CA GLY A 140 19.82 2.78 -17.30
C GLY A 140 19.76 1.29 -16.94
N CYS A 141 18.61 0.77 -16.52
CA CYS A 141 18.35 -0.66 -16.66
C CYS A 141 18.28 -0.94 -18.16
N ARG A 142 19.34 -1.53 -18.73
CA ARG A 142 19.33 -2.08 -20.09
C ARG A 142 18.36 -3.25 -20.13
N PHE A 143 17.07 -2.95 -20.12
CA PHE A 143 16.11 -3.92 -20.60
C PHE A 143 16.36 -4.05 -22.10
N PRO A 144 16.32 -5.26 -22.66
CA PRO A 144 16.33 -5.44 -24.10
C PRO A 144 15.00 -4.88 -24.65
N TYR A 145 14.90 -3.55 -24.77
CA TYR A 145 13.69 -2.79 -25.06
C TYR A 145 13.13 -3.00 -26.48
N ASN A 146 13.78 -3.83 -27.29
CA ASN A 146 13.35 -4.11 -28.66
C ASN A 146 12.42 -5.31 -28.76
N ASN A 147 11.93 -5.87 -27.64
CA ASN A 147 10.97 -6.97 -27.69
C ASN A 147 9.84 -6.81 -26.65
N PRO A 148 8.58 -6.56 -27.07
CA PRO A 148 7.43 -6.53 -26.17
C PRO A 148 7.18 -7.82 -25.36
N PRO A 149 7.66 -9.03 -25.74
CA PRO A 149 7.59 -10.20 -24.84
C PRO A 149 8.53 -10.09 -23.62
N GLY A 150 9.55 -9.22 -23.66
CA GLY A 150 10.58 -9.09 -22.64
C GLY A 150 10.10 -8.44 -21.34
N SER A 151 9.08 -7.59 -21.40
CA SER A 151 8.45 -7.05 -20.19
C SER A 151 7.86 -8.18 -19.35
N ARG A 152 7.18 -9.16 -19.99
CA ARG A 152 6.65 -10.36 -19.31
C ARG A 152 7.71 -11.15 -18.56
N PHE A 153 8.97 -11.13 -18.99
CA PHE A 153 10.07 -11.80 -18.26
C PHE A 153 10.45 -11.12 -16.95
N ILE A 154 10.28 -9.80 -16.85
CA ILE A 154 10.51 -9.05 -15.60
C ILE A 154 9.39 -9.39 -14.61
N PHE A 155 8.15 -9.52 -15.10
CA PHE A 155 6.95 -9.82 -14.31
C PHE A 155 6.66 -11.32 -14.09
N GLY A 156 7.35 -12.19 -14.81
CA GLY A 156 6.91 -13.55 -15.09
C GLY A 156 7.47 -14.63 -14.19
N TYR A 157 8.44 -14.33 -13.32
CA TYR A 157 9.11 -15.40 -12.58
C TYR A 157 8.35 -15.90 -11.33
N GLU A 158 7.34 -15.21 -10.78
CA GLU A 158 6.64 -15.83 -9.63
C GLU A 158 5.24 -15.37 -9.18
N ALA A 159 4.67 -14.20 -9.49
CA ALA A 159 3.51 -13.79 -8.68
C ALA A 159 2.42 -12.89 -9.27
N SER A 160 2.54 -12.45 -10.52
CA SER A 160 1.46 -11.70 -11.15
C SER A 160 0.74 -12.63 -12.13
N SER A 161 -0.55 -12.92 -11.90
CA SER A 161 -1.38 -13.60 -12.91
C SER A 161 -1.27 -12.84 -14.22
N GLU A 162 -1.33 -13.48 -15.39
CA GLU A 162 -1.33 -12.79 -16.70
C GLU A 162 -2.25 -11.56 -16.69
N ALA A 163 -3.42 -11.67 -16.04
CA ALA A 163 -4.38 -10.59 -15.82
C ALA A 163 -3.83 -9.33 -15.10
N TYR A 164 -2.78 -9.42 -14.30
CA TYR A 164 -2.12 -8.25 -13.68
C TYR A 164 -1.19 -7.56 -14.68
N ALA A 165 -0.37 -8.34 -15.40
CA ALA A 165 0.53 -7.82 -16.41
C ALA A 165 -0.25 -7.09 -17.52
N ASP A 166 -1.42 -7.60 -17.90
CA ASP A 166 -2.28 -6.98 -18.91
C ASP A 166 -2.87 -5.62 -18.49
N ARG A 167 -2.87 -5.30 -17.18
CA ARG A 167 -3.37 -4.04 -16.63
C ARG A 167 -2.27 -3.01 -16.38
N LEU A 168 -1.01 -3.40 -16.54
CA LEU A 168 0.15 -2.58 -16.23
C LEU A 168 0.34 -1.48 -17.26
N VAL A 169 0.44 -0.24 -16.81
CA VAL A 169 0.71 0.90 -17.67
C VAL A 169 2.09 1.46 -17.37
N LEU A 170 2.94 1.52 -18.39
CA LEU A 170 4.25 2.16 -18.28
C LEU A 170 4.07 3.67 -18.11
N ALA A 171 4.87 4.26 -17.22
CA ALA A 171 4.91 5.70 -16.99
C ALA A 171 6.36 6.16 -16.83
N SER A 172 6.63 7.35 -17.36
CA SER A 172 7.84 8.13 -17.13
C SER A 172 7.77 8.88 -15.79
N MET A 173 8.91 9.42 -15.35
CA MET A 173 8.97 10.24 -14.15
C MET A 173 8.12 11.50 -14.28
N ASP A 174 8.16 12.17 -15.43
CA ASP A 174 7.38 13.39 -15.68
C ASP A 174 5.88 13.11 -15.62
N GLU A 175 5.42 11.99 -16.20
CA GLU A 175 4.02 11.56 -16.10
C GLU A 175 3.61 11.28 -14.64
N ILE A 176 4.49 10.69 -13.83
CA ILE A 176 4.21 10.48 -12.40
C ILE A 176 4.11 11.79 -11.65
N VAL A 177 5.00 12.76 -11.95
CA VAL A 177 4.95 14.09 -11.34
C VAL A 177 3.64 14.81 -11.71
N GLU A 178 3.23 14.75 -12.97
CA GLU A 178 1.95 15.33 -13.40
C GLU A 178 0.74 14.63 -12.78
N LEU A 179 0.77 13.29 -12.66
CA LEU A 179 -0.27 12.55 -11.94
C LEU A 179 -0.37 13.00 -10.48
N VAL A 180 0.77 13.14 -9.80
CA VAL A 180 0.82 13.62 -8.41
C VAL A 180 0.26 15.04 -8.29
N LYS A 181 0.61 15.95 -9.20
CA LYS A 181 0.08 17.32 -9.21
C LYS A 181 -1.43 17.36 -9.41
N GLN A 182 -1.93 16.62 -10.39
CA GLN A 182 -3.38 16.51 -10.66
C GLN A 182 -4.12 15.99 -9.42
N TYR A 183 -3.53 14.99 -8.77
CA TYR A 183 -4.12 14.38 -7.59
C TYR A 183 -4.13 15.33 -6.37
N ALA A 184 -3.01 16.02 -6.14
CA ALA A 184 -2.89 16.98 -5.05
C ALA A 184 -3.83 18.17 -5.25
N GLY A 185 -3.94 18.70 -6.48
CA GLY A 185 -4.83 19.82 -6.80
C GLY A 185 -6.31 19.46 -6.77
N ALA A 186 -6.68 18.19 -6.93
CA ALA A 186 -8.06 17.74 -6.78
C ALA A 186 -8.52 17.63 -5.30
N MET A 187 -7.59 17.71 -4.34
CA MET A 187 -7.87 17.63 -2.91
C MET A 187 -7.92 18.99 -2.20
N GLU A 188 -7.64 20.08 -2.90
CA GLU A 188 -7.82 21.48 -2.43
C GLU A 188 -9.23 22.00 -2.75
#